data_AF-A0A973Q2I1-F1
#
_entry.id   AF-A0A973Q2I1-F1
#
_cell.length_a   1.000
_cell.length_b   1.000
_cell.length_c   1.000
_cell.angle_alpha   90.00
_cell.angle_beta   90.00
_cell.angle_gamma   90.00
#
_symmetry.space_group_name_H-M   'P 1'
#
loop_
_entity.id
_entity.type
_entity.pdbx_description
1 polymer ?
#
loop_
_entity_poly.entity_id
_entity_poly.type
_entity_poly.pdbx_seq_one_letter_code
_entity_poly.pdbx_strand_id
1 'polypeptide(L)'
;MASVSGEAGRPPGRARTLLSTAYALDAARQNWPRGVMVLDVALVPLLVFWSIGYEQYLLSAVFGVLFAALDDPGGGFGHRASRIAVFGLAGAGVTALGFGVGGEAWGWLVLAAFAVTLAAGLAAVFGVRRFVTALLLNIWFVVTLGLAFNLHHHARVTSHTWAQVAAWAGGVAVWTAVAFLGWVVRGRPDRPQPIAELPGDTSRRELTRQIAGFALVRALAIAGAVALAFGLDLSHGYWLPIATVVAMKPSLQQATLVAVQRLSGALAGAVVAGLLLLIPAGEHGTTLFAVDRGLEVVALVLFMHAVATRFVNYALYCTAIAAGVLILVDLPQPSDYDAEGYRVLWTLCGVAIGVLTMALAGLPARRRAAAPGRQG
;
A
#
# COMPACT_ATOMS: atom_id res chain seq x y z
N MET A 1 -9.21 -39.69 28.74
CA MET A 1 -8.51 -40.96 28.49
C MET A 1 -8.79 -41.36 27.04
N ALA A 2 -7.72 -41.55 26.26
CA ALA A 2 -7.57 -42.21 24.94
C ALA A 2 -8.68 -42.01 23.88
N SER A 3 -8.38 -41.58 22.65
CA SER A 3 -7.41 -42.24 21.76
C SER A 3 -6.69 -41.28 20.81
N VAL A 4 -5.36 -41.46 20.80
CA VAL A 4 -4.43 -41.04 19.76
C VAL A 4 -4.31 -42.20 18.77
N SER A 5 -4.45 -41.95 17.47
CA SER A 5 -3.88 -42.79 16.41
C SER A 5 -4.06 -42.12 15.04
N GLY A 6 -2.97 -41.93 14.30
CA GLY A 6 -3.05 -41.86 12.84
C GLY A 6 -2.31 -40.75 12.08
N GLU A 7 -1.25 -40.11 12.60
CA GLU A 7 -0.29 -39.39 11.74
C GLU A 7 1.06 -40.12 11.72
N ALA A 8 1.13 -41.21 10.96
CA ALA A 8 2.39 -41.82 10.56
C ALA A 8 2.47 -41.79 9.03
N GLY A 9 3.49 -41.11 8.48
CA GLY A 9 3.88 -41.27 7.08
C GLY A 9 3.85 -40.03 6.18
N ARG A 10 4.11 -38.80 6.67
CA ARG A 10 4.56 -37.74 5.77
C ARG A 10 6.05 -37.92 5.47
N PRO A 11 6.48 -38.06 4.21
CA PRO A 11 7.90 -38.13 3.87
C PRO A 11 8.61 -36.84 4.33
N PRO A 12 9.91 -36.89 4.69
CA PRO A 12 10.67 -35.70 5.07
C PRO A 12 10.64 -34.71 3.90
N GLY A 13 9.90 -33.62 4.07
CA GLY A 13 9.68 -32.64 3.02
C GLY A 13 11.01 -32.07 2.57
N ARG A 14 11.32 -32.19 1.27
CA ARG A 14 12.40 -31.44 0.62
C ARG A 14 12.32 -29.99 1.08
N ALA A 15 13.41 -29.48 1.67
CA ALA A 15 13.53 -28.08 2.05
C ALA A 15 13.19 -27.23 0.82
N ARG A 16 12.02 -26.56 0.84
CA ARG A 16 11.61 -25.68 -0.23
C ARG A 16 12.59 -24.51 -0.29
N THR A 17 13.14 -24.25 -1.47
CA THR A 17 14.00 -23.09 -1.68
C THR A 17 13.19 -21.80 -1.47
N LEU A 18 13.86 -20.71 -1.09
CA LEU A 18 13.24 -19.39 -0.92
C LEU A 18 12.38 -19.01 -2.15
N LEU A 19 12.89 -19.25 -3.36
CA LEU A 19 12.20 -18.96 -4.62
C LEU A 19 10.94 -19.80 -4.78
N SER A 20 10.99 -21.11 -4.49
CA SER A 20 9.79 -21.96 -4.55
C SER A 20 8.71 -21.55 -3.55
N THR A 21 9.10 -20.94 -2.43
CA THR A 21 8.16 -20.41 -1.44
C THR A 21 7.63 -19.04 -1.85
N ALA A 22 8.48 -18.17 -2.39
CA ALA A 22 8.13 -16.83 -2.85
C ALA A 22 7.17 -16.85 -4.06
N TYR A 23 7.30 -17.83 -4.95
CA TYR A 23 6.47 -17.94 -6.15
C TYR A 23 5.43 -19.07 -6.11
N ALA A 24 5.15 -19.61 -4.91
CA ALA A 24 4.04 -20.53 -4.74
C ALA A 24 2.72 -19.84 -5.17
N LEU A 25 1.91 -20.54 -5.95
CA LEU A 25 0.58 -20.11 -6.39
C LEU A 25 -0.46 -20.85 -5.57
N ASP A 26 -1.34 -20.12 -4.89
CA ASP A 26 -2.52 -20.68 -4.22
C ASP A 26 -3.79 -20.25 -4.97
N ALA A 27 -4.11 -20.98 -6.06
CA ALA A 27 -5.25 -20.67 -6.91
C ALA A 27 -6.60 -20.71 -6.15
N ALA A 28 -6.69 -21.47 -5.05
CA ALA A 28 -7.90 -21.54 -4.23
C ALA A 28 -8.20 -20.21 -3.51
N ARG A 29 -7.21 -19.32 -3.37
CA ARG A 29 -7.37 -17.99 -2.76
C ARG A 29 -7.70 -16.88 -3.76
N GLN A 30 -7.92 -17.23 -5.03
CA GLN A 30 -8.31 -16.25 -6.04
C GLN A 30 -9.73 -15.77 -5.82
N ASN A 31 -9.96 -14.46 -5.91
CA ASN A 31 -11.28 -13.87 -5.66
C ASN A 31 -11.64 -12.82 -6.72
N TRP A 32 -12.03 -13.31 -7.91
CA TRP A 32 -12.49 -12.47 -9.01
C TRP A 32 -13.72 -11.61 -8.67
N PRO A 33 -14.75 -12.12 -7.96
CA PRO A 33 -15.90 -11.29 -7.58
C PRO A 33 -15.49 -10.06 -6.77
N ARG A 34 -14.51 -10.19 -5.86
CA ARG A 34 -13.95 -9.07 -5.11
C ARG A 34 -13.23 -8.07 -6.03
N GLY A 35 -12.44 -8.57 -6.98
CA GLY A 35 -11.77 -7.74 -7.98
C GLY A 35 -12.75 -6.94 -8.84
N VAL A 36 -13.76 -7.60 -9.41
CA VAL A 36 -14.80 -6.96 -10.23
C VAL A 36 -15.56 -5.90 -9.43
N MET A 37 -15.96 -6.22 -8.20
CA MET A 37 -16.62 -5.24 -7.33
C MET A 37 -15.75 -3.99 -7.11
N VAL A 38 -14.44 -4.16 -6.89
CA VAL A 38 -13.54 -3.00 -6.74
C VAL A 38 -13.45 -2.19 -8.04
N LEU A 39 -13.40 -2.85 -9.21
CA LEU A 39 -13.44 -2.17 -10.51
C LEU A 39 -14.71 -1.33 -10.64
N ASP A 40 -15.88 -1.94 -10.43
CA ASP A 40 -17.18 -1.30 -10.57
C ASP A 40 -17.27 -0.04 -9.69
N VAL A 41 -16.75 -0.11 -8.46
CA VAL A 41 -16.75 1.02 -7.53
C VAL A 41 -15.71 2.07 -7.92
N ALA A 42 -14.54 1.67 -8.42
CA ALA A 42 -13.49 2.60 -8.86
C ALA A 42 -13.80 3.30 -10.18
N LEU A 43 -14.68 2.75 -11.01
CA LEU A 43 -15.21 3.43 -12.20
C LEU A 43 -16.01 4.69 -11.85
N VAL A 44 -16.64 4.74 -10.67
CA VAL A 44 -17.41 5.91 -10.22
C VAL A 44 -16.53 7.17 -10.11
N PRO A 45 -15.44 7.21 -9.30
CA PRO A 45 -14.59 8.38 -9.26
C PRO A 45 -13.91 8.67 -10.61
N LEU A 46 -13.57 7.65 -11.42
CA LEU A 46 -13.04 7.86 -12.77
C LEU A 46 -14.00 8.70 -13.63
N LEU A 47 -15.25 8.26 -13.75
CA LEU A 47 -16.26 8.96 -14.55
C LEU A 47 -16.54 10.37 -14.00
N VAL A 48 -16.54 10.52 -12.67
CA VAL A 48 -16.69 11.84 -12.04
C VAL A 48 -15.54 12.75 -12.43
N PHE A 49 -14.28 12.35 -12.25
CA PHE A 49 -13.12 13.20 -12.56
C PHE A 49 -12.98 13.49 -14.06
N TRP A 50 -13.36 12.55 -14.92
CA TRP A 50 -13.47 12.81 -16.36
C TRP A 50 -14.49 13.90 -16.69
N SER A 51 -15.65 13.87 -16.02
CA SER A 51 -16.73 14.83 -16.29
C SER A 51 -16.39 16.26 -15.86
N ILE A 52 -15.50 16.42 -14.88
CA ILE A 52 -15.11 17.74 -14.33
C ILE A 52 -13.71 18.19 -14.73
N GLY A 53 -12.94 17.37 -15.45
CA GLY A 53 -11.58 17.69 -15.91
C GLY A 53 -10.55 17.85 -14.79
N TYR A 54 -10.63 16.99 -13.77
CA TYR A 54 -9.75 17.04 -12.59
C TYR A 54 -9.08 15.69 -12.27
N GLU A 55 -8.57 15.03 -13.31
CA GLU A 55 -7.99 13.68 -13.25
C GLU A 55 -6.78 13.57 -12.31
N GLN A 56 -6.07 14.66 -12.04
CA GLN A 56 -4.95 14.68 -11.08
C GLN A 56 -5.34 14.31 -9.64
N TYR A 57 -6.64 14.31 -9.31
CA TYR A 57 -7.16 13.90 -8.01
C TYR A 57 -7.70 12.46 -8.01
N LEU A 58 -7.76 11.80 -9.17
CA LEU A 58 -8.31 10.46 -9.33
C LEU A 58 -7.60 9.44 -8.44
N LEU A 59 -6.27 9.48 -8.40
CA LEU A 59 -5.48 8.54 -7.60
C LEU A 59 -5.86 8.61 -6.11
N SER A 60 -6.03 9.81 -5.56
CA SER A 60 -6.47 9.99 -4.16
C SER A 60 -7.85 9.41 -3.91
N ALA A 61 -8.80 9.58 -4.83
CA ALA A 61 -10.13 9.01 -4.69
C ALA A 61 -10.12 7.47 -4.83
N VAL A 62 -9.38 6.93 -5.79
CA VAL A 62 -9.26 5.48 -5.98
C VAL A 62 -8.60 4.83 -4.75
N PHE A 63 -7.55 5.42 -4.20
CA PHE A 63 -6.96 4.94 -2.95
C PHE A 63 -7.92 5.07 -1.76
N GLY A 64 -8.72 6.15 -1.70
CA GLY A 64 -9.79 6.30 -0.71
C GLY A 64 -10.81 5.14 -0.76
N VAL A 65 -11.28 4.77 -1.96
CA VAL A 65 -12.15 3.61 -2.18
C VAL A 65 -11.45 2.31 -1.74
N LEU A 66 -10.27 2.04 -2.29
CA LEU A 66 -9.53 0.80 -2.07
C LEU A 66 -9.20 0.59 -0.60
N PHE A 67 -8.72 1.63 0.08
CA PHE A 67 -8.28 1.52 1.47
C PHE A 67 -9.45 1.46 2.43
N ALA A 68 -10.56 2.16 2.14
CA ALA A 68 -11.81 1.98 2.87
C ALA A 68 -12.36 0.55 2.73
N ALA A 69 -12.28 -0.03 1.53
CA ALA A 69 -12.67 -1.42 1.29
C ALA A 69 -11.79 -2.43 2.04
N LEU A 70 -10.48 -2.18 2.13
CA LEU A 70 -9.55 -2.99 2.92
C LEU A 70 -9.80 -2.85 4.43
N ASP A 71 -10.08 -1.62 4.91
CA ASP A 71 -10.29 -1.34 6.33
C ASP A 71 -11.71 -1.67 6.83
N ASP A 72 -12.62 -2.02 5.92
CA ASP A 72 -13.98 -2.41 6.26
C ASP A 72 -14.02 -3.61 7.23
N PRO A 73 -14.61 -3.45 8.43
CA PRO A 73 -14.63 -4.51 9.44
C PRO A 73 -15.72 -5.57 9.20
N GLY A 74 -16.70 -5.34 8.31
CA GLY A 74 -17.93 -6.12 8.29
C GLY A 74 -18.86 -5.85 9.48
N GLY A 75 -19.86 -6.70 9.69
CA GLY A 75 -20.93 -6.55 10.67
C GLY A 75 -22.10 -5.68 10.18
N GLY A 76 -22.88 -5.16 11.13
CA GLY A 76 -24.00 -4.26 10.87
C GLY A 76 -23.57 -2.92 10.29
N PHE A 77 -24.42 -2.30 9.47
CA PHE A 77 -24.06 -1.10 8.72
C PHE A 77 -23.64 0.08 9.61
N GLY A 78 -24.31 0.33 10.74
CA GLY A 78 -23.94 1.42 11.65
C GLY A 78 -22.51 1.29 12.19
N HIS A 79 -22.09 0.07 12.53
CA HIS A 79 -20.72 -0.22 12.96
C HIS A 79 -19.71 0.00 11.83
N ARG A 80 -20.02 -0.52 10.63
CA ARG A 80 -19.18 -0.35 9.44
C ARG A 80 -19.00 1.12 9.07
N ALA A 81 -20.11 1.85 8.94
CA ALA A 81 -20.11 3.27 8.58
C ALA A 81 -19.30 4.11 9.57
N SER A 82 -19.48 3.88 10.89
CA SER A 82 -18.69 4.58 11.90
C SER A 82 -17.19 4.29 11.77
N ARG A 83 -16.79 3.03 11.56
CA ARG A 83 -15.39 2.63 11.41
C ARG A 83 -14.75 3.19 10.14
N ILE A 84 -15.44 3.06 9.01
CA ILE A 84 -15.00 3.58 7.72
C ILE A 84 -14.93 5.12 7.76
N ALA A 85 -15.86 5.79 8.45
CA ALA A 85 -15.82 7.24 8.61
C ALA A 85 -14.59 7.69 9.42
N VAL A 86 -14.29 7.04 10.55
CA VAL A 86 -13.08 7.34 11.34
C VAL A 86 -11.82 7.10 10.50
N PHE A 87 -11.76 5.99 9.75
CA PHE A 87 -10.68 5.71 8.82
C PHE A 87 -10.53 6.80 7.76
N GLY A 88 -11.65 7.20 7.15
CA GLY A 88 -11.71 8.23 6.12
C GLY A 88 -11.23 9.58 6.62
N LEU A 89 -11.67 10.00 7.81
CA LEU A 89 -11.24 11.25 8.45
C LEU A 89 -9.75 11.23 8.80
N ALA A 90 -9.24 10.12 9.33
CA ALA A 90 -7.81 9.96 9.59
C ALA A 90 -6.99 10.02 8.28
N GLY A 91 -7.50 9.36 7.23
CA GLY A 91 -6.96 9.42 5.87
C GLY A 91 -6.95 10.83 5.28
N ALA A 92 -8.03 11.58 5.44
CA ALA A 92 -8.15 12.97 5.05
C ALA A 92 -7.12 13.84 5.80
N GLY A 93 -6.95 13.61 7.10
CA GLY A 93 -5.96 14.29 7.93
C GLY A 93 -4.51 14.02 7.48
N VAL A 94 -4.15 12.76 7.19
CA VAL A 94 -2.80 12.46 6.67
C VAL A 94 -2.61 12.95 5.23
N THR A 95 -3.66 13.02 4.43
CA THR A 95 -3.60 13.64 3.08
C THR A 95 -3.34 15.14 3.18
N ALA A 96 -4.07 15.82 4.08
CA ALA A 96 -3.88 17.23 4.36
C ALA A 96 -2.46 17.50 4.88
N LEU A 97 -1.95 16.64 5.77
CA LEU A 97 -0.58 16.74 6.28
C LEU A 97 0.45 16.52 5.16
N GLY A 98 0.29 15.48 4.33
CA GLY A 98 1.23 15.15 3.26
C GLY A 98 1.36 16.26 2.21
N PHE A 99 0.23 16.82 1.78
CA PHE A 99 0.21 17.94 0.83
C PHE A 99 0.45 19.31 1.48
N GLY A 100 0.10 19.48 2.76
CA GLY A 100 0.17 20.75 3.48
C GLY A 100 1.53 21.07 4.09
N VAL A 101 2.36 20.06 4.42
CA VAL A 101 3.74 20.31 4.89
C VAL A 101 4.58 20.97 3.79
N GLY A 102 4.20 20.81 2.51
CA GLY A 102 4.86 21.45 1.37
C GLY A 102 6.26 20.86 1.10
N GLY A 103 6.63 20.77 -0.18
CA GLY A 103 7.93 20.19 -0.57
C GLY A 103 9.16 21.02 -0.16
N GLU A 104 8.97 22.28 0.24
CA GLU A 104 10.05 23.26 0.41
C GLU A 104 10.95 23.02 1.62
N ALA A 105 10.47 22.32 2.64
CA ALA A 105 11.22 22.11 3.88
C ALA A 105 11.30 20.62 4.23
N TRP A 106 12.26 19.93 3.61
CA TRP A 106 12.48 18.49 3.76
C TRP A 106 12.61 18.04 5.22
N GLY A 107 13.12 18.88 6.12
CA GLY A 107 13.19 18.58 7.56
C GLY A 107 11.82 18.35 8.21
N TRP A 108 10.78 19.10 7.79
CA TRP A 108 9.42 18.87 8.26
C TRP A 108 8.83 17.58 7.69
N LEU A 109 9.15 17.21 6.45
CA LEU A 109 8.76 15.93 5.86
C LEU A 109 9.35 14.76 6.67
N VAL A 110 10.62 14.85 7.07
CA VAL A 110 11.30 13.85 7.91
C VAL A 110 10.62 13.72 9.26
N LEU A 111 10.33 14.85 9.94
CA LEU A 111 9.67 14.84 11.24
C LEU A 111 8.25 14.27 11.16
N ALA A 112 7.48 14.67 10.15
CA ALA A 112 6.12 14.16 9.92
C ALA A 112 6.14 12.66 9.61
N ALA A 113 7.05 12.20 8.74
CA ALA A 113 7.23 10.79 8.43
C ALA A 113 7.64 9.97 9.65
N PHE A 114 8.53 10.48 10.49
CA PHE A 114 8.88 9.86 11.76
C PHE A 114 7.64 9.72 12.66
N ALA A 115 6.93 10.83 12.90
CA ALA A 115 5.79 10.86 13.82
C ALA A 115 4.63 9.94 13.37
N VAL A 116 4.23 10.02 12.10
CA VAL A 116 3.15 9.18 11.54
C VAL A 116 3.55 7.71 11.56
N THR A 117 4.80 7.39 11.20
CA THR A 117 5.27 5.98 11.18
C THR A 117 5.39 5.42 12.60
N LEU A 118 5.85 6.22 13.57
CA LEU A 118 5.91 5.83 14.97
C LEU A 118 4.52 5.56 15.52
N ALA A 119 3.57 6.47 15.31
CA ALA A 119 2.18 6.30 15.73
C ALA A 119 1.56 5.04 15.11
N ALA A 120 1.79 4.80 13.81
CA ALA A 120 1.32 3.59 13.14
C ALA A 120 1.97 2.31 13.67
N GLY A 121 3.26 2.36 14.04
CA GLY A 121 3.97 1.27 14.70
C GLY A 121 3.39 0.93 16.08
N LEU A 122 3.13 1.96 16.89
CA LEU A 122 2.55 1.83 18.23
C LEU A 122 1.10 1.35 18.21
N ALA A 123 0.38 1.50 17.09
CA ALA A 123 -0.96 0.96 16.94
C ALA A 123 -1.06 -0.56 17.15
N ALA A 124 0.06 -1.29 17.10
CA ALA A 124 0.15 -2.71 17.46
C ALA A 124 -0.26 -3.02 18.92
N VAL A 125 -0.20 -2.03 19.82
CA VAL A 125 -0.73 -2.11 21.19
C VAL A 125 -2.26 -2.32 21.20
N PHE A 126 -2.95 -1.88 20.15
CA PHE A 126 -4.42 -1.98 20.03
C PHE A 126 -4.87 -3.16 19.15
N GLY A 127 -4.01 -4.17 19.00
CA GLY A 127 -4.30 -5.38 18.23
C GLY A 127 -3.84 -5.32 16.77
N VAL A 128 -3.80 -6.48 16.12
CA VAL A 128 -3.28 -6.62 14.76
C VAL A 128 -4.12 -5.86 13.74
N ARG A 129 -5.45 -5.83 13.93
CA ARG A 129 -6.33 -5.10 13.01
C ARG A 129 -6.00 -3.61 12.99
N ARG A 130 -5.86 -2.99 14.17
CA ARG A 130 -5.54 -1.56 14.30
C ARG A 130 -4.16 -1.22 13.76
N PHE A 131 -3.20 -2.12 13.94
CA PHE A 131 -1.91 -2.00 13.29
C PHE A 131 -2.00 -2.03 11.76
N VAL A 132 -2.80 -2.93 11.18
CA VAL A 132 -3.03 -2.96 9.73
C VAL A 132 -3.70 -1.68 9.25
N THR A 133 -4.73 -1.20 9.95
CA THR A 133 -5.39 0.08 9.66
C THR A 133 -4.38 1.23 9.65
N ALA A 134 -3.56 1.35 10.69
CA ALA A 134 -2.58 2.42 10.79
C ALA A 134 -1.43 2.26 9.77
N LEU A 135 -1.08 1.03 9.40
CA LEU A 135 -0.13 0.73 8.32
C LEU A 135 -0.66 1.21 6.96
N LEU A 136 -1.95 0.99 6.66
CA LEU A 136 -2.57 1.50 5.43
C LEU A 136 -2.49 3.03 5.39
N LEU A 137 -2.86 3.72 6.48
CA LEU A 137 -2.77 5.18 6.57
C LEU A 137 -1.32 5.69 6.46
N ASN A 138 -0.36 4.97 7.05
CA ASN A 138 1.06 5.33 6.94
C ASN A 138 1.60 5.13 5.51
N ILE A 139 1.20 4.06 4.82
CA ILE A 139 1.53 3.87 3.40
C ILE A 139 0.94 5.00 2.56
N TRP A 140 -0.34 5.33 2.78
CA TRP A 140 -0.99 6.43 2.09
C TRP A 140 -0.29 7.76 2.35
N PHE A 141 0.05 8.06 3.61
CA PHE A 141 0.81 9.26 3.96
C PHE A 141 2.11 9.36 3.15
N VAL A 142 2.91 8.30 3.08
CA VAL A 142 4.15 8.30 2.30
C VAL A 142 3.89 8.50 0.81
N VAL A 143 2.81 7.92 0.27
CA VAL A 143 2.37 8.16 -1.12
C VAL A 143 2.00 9.63 -1.32
N THR A 144 1.24 10.24 -0.41
CA THR A 144 0.86 11.66 -0.51
C THR A 144 2.07 12.60 -0.46
N LEU A 145 3.12 12.28 0.29
CA LEU A 145 4.38 13.03 0.25
C LEU A 145 5.02 12.96 -1.15
N GLY A 146 5.03 11.77 -1.76
CA GLY A 146 5.55 11.59 -3.11
C GLY A 146 4.76 12.32 -4.18
N LEU A 147 3.42 12.23 -4.12
CA LEU A 147 2.52 12.95 -5.03
C LEU A 147 2.65 14.46 -4.87
N ALA A 148 2.65 14.96 -3.62
CA ALA A 148 2.84 16.37 -3.34
C ALA A 148 4.17 16.85 -3.91
N PHE A 149 5.27 16.17 -3.61
CA PHE A 149 6.59 16.54 -4.10
C PHE A 149 6.67 16.56 -5.64
N ASN A 150 6.15 15.53 -6.31
CA ASN A 150 6.16 15.44 -7.77
C ASN A 150 5.32 16.54 -8.43
N LEU A 151 4.11 16.79 -7.94
CA LEU A 151 3.22 17.83 -8.47
C LEU A 151 3.76 19.25 -8.25
N HIS A 152 4.54 19.49 -7.18
CA HIS A 152 5.18 20.79 -6.95
C HIS A 152 6.36 21.04 -7.90
N HIS A 153 7.11 20.02 -8.29
CA HIS A 153 8.29 20.17 -9.17
C HIS A 153 7.93 20.28 -10.66
N HIS A 154 6.71 19.96 -11.04
CA HIS A 154 6.26 20.01 -12.42
C HIS A 154 5.18 21.08 -12.60
N ALA A 155 5.60 22.27 -13.06
CA ALA A 155 4.79 23.49 -13.18
C ALA A 155 3.55 23.41 -14.11
N ARG A 156 3.26 22.26 -14.73
CA ARG A 156 2.15 22.11 -15.69
C ARG A 156 0.81 21.82 -15.02
N VAL A 157 0.78 21.33 -13.78
CA VAL A 157 -0.47 20.92 -13.10
C VAL A 157 -0.58 21.59 -11.74
N THR A 158 -1.60 22.43 -11.55
CA THR A 158 -1.93 22.98 -10.23
C THR A 158 -2.66 21.94 -9.40
N SER A 159 -2.09 21.55 -8.26
CA SER A 159 -2.73 20.66 -7.29
C SER A 159 -3.05 21.42 -6.00
N HIS A 160 -4.30 21.35 -5.56
CA HIS A 160 -4.73 21.96 -4.32
C HIS A 160 -4.86 20.91 -3.21
N THR A 161 -4.24 21.17 -2.05
CA THR A 161 -4.29 20.30 -0.87
C THR A 161 -5.72 19.88 -0.50
N TRP A 162 -6.65 20.84 -0.45
CA TRP A 162 -8.04 20.55 -0.10
C TRP A 162 -8.80 19.76 -1.16
N ALA A 163 -8.42 19.87 -2.43
CA ALA A 163 -8.99 19.04 -3.49
C ALA A 163 -8.52 17.59 -3.37
N GLN A 164 -7.25 17.35 -3.02
CA GLN A 164 -6.73 16.01 -2.72
C GLN A 164 -7.43 15.38 -1.51
N VAL A 165 -7.62 16.18 -0.45
CA VAL A 165 -8.36 15.77 0.76
C VAL A 165 -9.81 15.43 0.43
N ALA A 166 -10.48 16.28 -0.35
CA ALA A 166 -11.86 16.05 -0.78
C ALA A 166 -11.97 14.81 -1.69
N ALA A 167 -11.01 14.58 -2.57
CA ALA A 167 -10.97 13.40 -3.43
C ALA A 167 -10.82 12.11 -2.62
N TRP A 168 -9.89 12.07 -1.66
CA TRP A 168 -9.77 10.96 -0.71
C TRP A 168 -11.10 10.70 0.03
N ALA A 169 -11.67 11.75 0.63
CA ALA A 169 -12.91 11.64 1.39
C ALA A 169 -14.09 11.20 0.49
N GLY A 170 -14.13 11.68 -0.75
CA GLY A 170 -15.09 11.28 -1.77
C GLY A 170 -14.98 9.79 -2.11
N GLY A 171 -13.75 9.27 -2.28
CA GLY A 171 -13.53 7.84 -2.47
C GLY A 171 -14.03 6.99 -1.29
N VAL A 172 -13.76 7.42 -0.06
CA VAL A 172 -14.28 6.75 1.15
C VAL A 172 -15.81 6.81 1.22
N ALA A 173 -16.41 7.94 0.85
CA ALA A 173 -17.85 8.12 0.80
C ALA A 173 -18.50 7.21 -0.25
N VAL A 174 -17.89 7.05 -1.42
CA VAL A 174 -18.34 6.12 -2.47
C VAL A 174 -18.36 4.68 -1.94
N TRP A 175 -17.29 4.22 -1.28
CA TRP A 175 -17.29 2.88 -0.66
C TRP A 175 -18.38 2.73 0.41
N THR A 176 -18.56 3.75 1.25
CA THR A 176 -19.60 3.76 2.29
C THR A 176 -21.01 3.68 1.68
N ALA A 177 -21.26 4.39 0.59
CA ALA A 177 -22.52 4.36 -0.15
C ALA A 177 -22.78 2.96 -0.76
N VAL A 178 -21.77 2.34 -1.36
CA VAL A 178 -21.88 0.97 -1.88
C VAL A 178 -22.15 -0.04 -0.76
N ALA A 179 -21.47 0.11 0.38
CA ALA A 179 -21.71 -0.70 1.57
C ALA A 179 -23.15 -0.55 2.09
N PHE A 180 -23.69 0.67 2.08
CA PHE A 180 -25.07 0.98 2.45
C PHE A 180 -26.08 0.36 1.49
N LEU A 181 -25.95 0.62 0.18
CA LEU A 181 -26.82 0.08 -0.85
C LEU A 181 -26.83 -1.45 -0.81
N GLY A 182 -25.65 -2.06 -0.70
CA GLY A 182 -25.51 -3.51 -0.57
C GLY A 182 -26.08 -4.07 0.74
N TRP A 183 -26.23 -3.27 1.80
CA TRP A 183 -26.91 -3.67 3.03
C TRP A 183 -28.43 -3.56 2.88
N VAL A 184 -28.94 -2.47 2.29
CA VAL A 184 -30.38 -2.27 2.03
C VAL A 184 -30.93 -3.34 1.09
N VAL A 185 -30.28 -3.53 -0.07
CA VAL A 185 -30.75 -4.46 -1.12
C VAL A 185 -30.83 -5.91 -0.62
N ARG A 186 -30.00 -6.29 0.36
CA ARG A 186 -29.96 -7.66 0.90
C ARG A 186 -30.87 -7.87 2.11
N GLY A 187 -31.73 -6.92 2.46
CA GLY A 187 -32.66 -7.05 3.59
C GLY A 187 -32.02 -6.75 4.94
N ARG A 188 -30.97 -5.92 4.97
CA ARG A 188 -30.29 -5.42 6.18
C ARG A 188 -29.58 -6.45 7.10
N PRO A 189 -29.07 -7.60 6.61
CA PRO A 189 -28.33 -8.53 7.46
C PRO A 189 -26.94 -7.99 7.82
N ASP A 190 -26.38 -8.49 8.91
CA ASP A 190 -24.95 -8.36 9.18
C ASP A 190 -24.14 -9.01 8.05
N ARG A 191 -23.08 -8.32 7.60
CA ARG A 191 -22.26 -8.80 6.48
C ARG A 191 -20.91 -9.29 6.99
N PRO A 192 -20.36 -10.37 6.42
CA PRO A 192 -18.98 -10.73 6.71
C PRO A 192 -18.04 -9.62 6.25
N GLN A 193 -16.86 -9.60 6.83
CA GLN A 193 -15.79 -8.74 6.37
C GLN A 193 -15.50 -8.97 4.87
N PRO A 194 -15.39 -7.92 4.04
CA PRO A 194 -15.11 -8.07 2.60
C PRO A 194 -13.81 -8.83 2.31
N ILE A 195 -12.84 -8.70 3.22
CA ILE A 195 -11.50 -9.31 3.14
C ILE A 195 -11.22 -10.08 4.44
N ALA A 196 -11.82 -11.27 4.55
CA ALA A 196 -11.73 -12.15 5.72
C ALA A 196 -10.30 -12.64 6.01
N GLU A 197 -9.39 -12.53 5.04
CA GLU A 197 -7.98 -12.89 5.16
C GLU A 197 -7.19 -11.87 6.02
N LEU A 198 -7.76 -10.68 6.27
CA LEU A 198 -7.15 -9.71 7.18
C LEU A 198 -7.43 -10.08 8.65
N PRO A 199 -6.44 -9.96 9.55
CA PRO A 199 -6.65 -10.26 10.96
C PRO A 199 -7.77 -9.40 11.58
N GLY A 200 -8.69 -10.05 12.28
CA GLY A 200 -9.79 -9.39 13.03
C GLY A 200 -9.44 -9.02 14.47
N ASP A 201 -8.28 -9.42 14.98
CA ASP A 201 -7.89 -9.20 16.38
C ASP A 201 -7.72 -7.71 16.71
N THR A 202 -8.57 -7.20 17.61
CA THR A 202 -8.52 -5.86 18.19
C THR A 202 -8.21 -5.86 19.68
N SER A 203 -7.78 -7.00 20.24
CA SER A 203 -7.44 -7.09 21.65
C SER A 203 -6.28 -6.18 22.00
N ARG A 204 -6.42 -5.43 23.09
CA ARG A 204 -5.34 -4.59 23.60
C ARG A 204 -4.23 -5.48 24.14
N ARG A 205 -3.00 -5.17 23.76
CA ARG A 205 -1.77 -5.82 24.24
C ARG A 205 -1.01 -4.84 25.13
N GLU A 206 -0.18 -5.36 26.01
CA GLU A 206 0.71 -4.51 26.80
C GLU A 206 1.79 -3.89 25.91
N LEU A 207 2.19 -2.65 26.24
CA LEU A 207 3.31 -2.01 25.57
C LEU A 207 4.61 -2.68 26.01
N THR A 208 5.08 -3.63 25.20
CA THR A 208 6.36 -4.29 25.44
C THR A 208 7.51 -3.49 24.81
N ARG A 209 8.72 -3.69 25.34
CA ARG A 209 9.96 -3.15 24.76
C ARG A 209 10.15 -3.57 23.30
N GLN A 210 9.64 -4.75 22.92
CA GLN A 210 9.71 -5.26 21.55
C GLN A 210 8.80 -4.46 20.60
N ILE A 211 7.55 -4.16 21.01
CA ILE A 211 6.62 -3.35 20.21
C ILE A 211 7.17 -1.93 20.05
N ALA A 212 7.60 -1.32 21.16
CA ALA A 212 8.18 0.02 21.14
C ALA A 212 9.45 0.09 20.28
N GLY A 213 10.35 -0.89 20.43
CA GLY A 213 11.58 -1.00 19.64
C GLY A 213 11.31 -1.17 18.15
N PHE A 214 10.37 -2.04 17.77
CA PHE A 214 9.96 -2.22 16.37
C PHE A 214 9.38 -0.92 15.79
N ALA A 215 8.47 -0.26 16.51
CA ALA A 215 7.85 0.99 16.08
C ALA A 215 8.89 2.10 15.87
N LEU A 216 9.83 2.26 16.80
CA LEU A 216 10.90 3.25 16.73
C LEU A 216 11.87 2.98 15.57
N VAL A 217 12.36 1.74 15.45
CA VAL A 217 13.27 1.34 14.36
C VAL A 217 12.62 1.58 13.00
N ARG A 218 11.34 1.23 12.86
CA ARG A 218 10.58 1.49 11.64
C ARG A 218 10.45 2.99 11.37
N ALA A 219 10.10 3.79 12.38
CA ALA A 219 10.00 5.24 12.23
C ALA A 219 11.33 5.88 11.81
N LEU A 220 12.45 5.47 12.40
CA LEU A 220 13.78 5.95 12.04
C LEU A 220 14.17 5.58 10.62
N ALA A 221 13.89 4.34 10.18
CA ALA A 221 14.20 3.92 8.81
C ALA A 221 13.39 4.67 7.76
N ILE A 222 12.09 4.91 8.01
CA ILE A 222 11.27 5.71 7.09
C ILE A 222 11.69 7.18 7.09
N ALA A 223 11.94 7.76 8.26
CA ALA A 223 12.45 9.12 8.37
C ALA A 223 13.79 9.30 7.64
N GLY A 224 14.70 8.34 7.78
CA GLY A 224 15.98 8.32 7.05
C GLY A 224 15.79 8.18 5.53
N ALA A 225 14.88 7.31 5.08
CA ALA A 225 14.56 7.18 3.65
C ALA A 225 13.93 8.47 3.09
N VAL A 226 13.06 9.14 3.85
CA VAL A 226 12.50 10.46 3.49
C VAL A 226 13.59 11.53 3.45
N ALA A 227 14.50 11.54 4.44
CA ALA A 227 15.62 12.48 4.48
C ALA A 227 16.55 12.31 3.26
N LEU A 228 16.84 11.06 2.89
CA LEU A 228 17.65 10.77 1.70
C LEU A 228 16.92 11.18 0.41
N ALA A 229 15.64 10.83 0.29
CA ALA A 229 14.85 11.10 -0.91
C ALA A 229 14.70 12.60 -1.18
N PHE A 230 14.23 13.35 -0.18
CA PHE A 230 13.87 14.76 -0.35
C PHE A 230 15.00 15.71 0.05
N GLY A 231 15.88 15.32 0.98
CA GLY A 231 17.03 16.16 1.36
C GLY A 231 18.15 16.17 0.34
N LEU A 232 18.26 15.12 -0.50
CA LEU A 232 19.18 15.08 -1.64
C LEU A 232 18.48 15.42 -2.97
N ASP A 233 17.21 15.82 -2.93
CA ASP A 233 16.41 16.15 -4.12
C ASP A 233 16.48 15.06 -5.21
N LEU A 234 16.33 13.79 -4.80
CA LEU A 234 16.46 12.67 -5.73
C LEU A 234 15.28 12.69 -6.72
N SER A 235 15.59 12.69 -8.01
CA SER A 235 14.57 12.50 -9.06
C SER A 235 13.80 11.21 -8.82
N HIS A 236 12.47 11.31 -8.70
CA HIS A 236 11.59 10.19 -8.35
C HIS A 236 11.93 9.51 -7.00
N GLY A 237 12.64 10.20 -6.11
CA GLY A 237 13.14 9.69 -4.84
C GLY A 237 12.06 9.21 -3.88
N TYR A 238 10.81 9.65 -4.06
CA TYR A 238 9.67 9.24 -3.25
C TYR A 238 9.39 7.73 -3.29
N TRP A 239 9.86 7.01 -4.31
CA TRP A 239 9.81 5.54 -4.33
C TRP A 239 10.66 4.89 -3.24
N LEU A 240 11.73 5.56 -2.79
CA LEU A 240 12.62 5.09 -1.71
C LEU A 240 11.86 4.85 -0.40
N PRO A 241 11.17 5.85 0.22
CA PRO A 241 10.41 5.62 1.44
C PRO A 241 9.20 4.70 1.24
N ILE A 242 8.54 4.72 0.06
CA ILE A 242 7.47 3.77 -0.28
C ILE A 242 8.01 2.33 -0.29
N ALA A 243 9.18 2.11 -0.85
CA ALA A 243 9.84 0.81 -0.90
C ALA A 243 10.25 0.32 0.51
N THR A 244 10.83 1.21 1.32
CA THR A 244 11.21 0.90 2.70
C THR A 244 10.00 0.48 3.54
N VAL A 245 8.89 1.23 3.50
CA VAL A 245 7.75 0.98 4.40
C VAL A 245 7.08 -0.37 4.19
N VAL A 246 6.89 -0.83 2.95
CA VAL A 246 6.25 -2.14 2.72
C VAL A 246 7.24 -3.32 2.79
N ALA A 247 8.55 -3.08 2.61
CA ALA A 247 9.57 -4.12 2.82
C ALA A 247 9.74 -4.48 4.30
N MET A 248 9.58 -3.51 5.20
CA MET A 248 9.67 -3.74 6.63
C MET A 248 8.48 -4.57 7.14
N LYS A 249 8.77 -5.82 7.53
CA LYS A 249 7.84 -6.71 8.23
C LYS A 249 8.36 -7.00 9.63
N PRO A 250 7.49 -7.38 10.60
CA PRO A 250 7.91 -7.66 11.97
C PRO A 250 8.97 -8.76 12.11
N SER A 251 9.04 -9.70 11.16
CA SER A 251 10.07 -10.74 11.12
C SER A 251 10.98 -10.60 9.89
N LEU A 252 12.27 -10.92 10.06
CA LEU A 252 13.24 -10.87 8.97
C LEU A 252 12.89 -11.84 7.83
N GLN A 253 12.43 -13.06 8.14
CA GLN A 253 12.04 -14.03 7.13
C GLN A 253 10.87 -13.52 6.27
N GLN A 254 9.85 -12.94 6.90
CA GLN A 254 8.75 -12.31 6.16
C GLN A 254 9.22 -11.08 5.39
N ALA A 255 10.11 -10.27 5.96
CA ALA A 255 10.66 -9.10 5.28
C ALA A 255 11.43 -9.50 4.02
N THR A 256 12.27 -10.53 4.09
CA THR A 256 13.01 -11.06 2.93
C THR A 256 12.09 -11.66 1.87
N LEU A 257 11.10 -12.46 2.27
CA LEU A 257 10.15 -13.05 1.32
C LEU A 257 9.33 -11.97 0.60
N VAL A 258 8.82 -11.00 1.36
CA VAL A 258 8.06 -9.86 0.81
C VAL A 258 8.96 -8.98 -0.04
N ALA A 259 10.23 -8.78 0.33
CA ALA A 259 11.19 -8.03 -0.45
C ALA A 259 11.41 -8.66 -1.83
N VAL A 260 11.65 -9.98 -1.90
CA VAL A 260 11.84 -10.68 -3.17
C VAL A 260 10.60 -10.57 -4.05
N GLN A 261 9.42 -10.86 -3.50
CA GLN A 261 8.15 -10.79 -4.24
C GLN A 261 7.82 -9.36 -4.70
N ARG A 262 8.12 -8.37 -3.86
CA ARG A 262 7.89 -6.96 -4.19
C ARG A 262 8.84 -6.49 -5.27
N LEU A 263 10.13 -6.83 -5.18
CA LEU A 263 11.11 -6.41 -6.17
C LEU A 263 10.79 -7.00 -7.54
N SER A 264 10.57 -8.31 -7.62
CA SER A 264 10.20 -8.93 -8.89
C SER A 264 8.87 -8.43 -9.42
N GLY A 265 7.88 -8.26 -8.54
CA GLY A 265 6.58 -7.72 -8.90
C GLY A 265 6.68 -6.29 -9.43
N ALA A 266 7.35 -5.39 -8.70
CA ALA A 266 7.51 -3.99 -9.08
C ALA A 266 8.32 -3.83 -10.38
N LEU A 267 9.39 -4.60 -10.57
CA LEU A 267 10.16 -4.64 -11.83
C LEU A 267 9.28 -5.04 -13.01
N ALA A 268 8.53 -6.14 -12.88
CA ALA A 268 7.62 -6.58 -13.92
C ALA A 268 6.50 -5.54 -14.18
N GLY A 269 5.99 -4.91 -13.12
CA GLY A 269 4.96 -3.87 -13.23
C GLY A 269 5.46 -2.62 -13.92
N ALA A 270 6.69 -2.18 -13.64
CA ALA A 270 7.34 -1.06 -14.31
C ALA A 270 7.56 -1.34 -15.80
N VAL A 271 7.98 -2.56 -16.17
CA VAL A 271 8.08 -2.97 -17.58
C VAL A 271 6.71 -2.91 -18.26
N VAL A 272 5.66 -3.42 -17.62
CA VAL A 272 4.30 -3.38 -18.18
C VAL A 272 3.81 -1.93 -18.34
N ALA A 273 3.97 -1.08 -17.33
CA ALA A 273 3.59 0.33 -17.41
C ALA A 273 4.37 1.07 -18.49
N GLY A 274 5.70 0.92 -18.50
CA GLY A 274 6.56 1.52 -19.51
C GLY A 274 6.13 1.16 -20.92
N LEU A 275 5.88 -0.12 -21.21
CA LEU A 275 5.40 -0.56 -22.54
C LEU A 275 4.03 0.03 -22.91
N LEU A 276 3.10 0.13 -21.96
CA LEU A 276 1.77 0.70 -22.21
C LEU A 276 1.82 2.22 -22.41
N LEU A 277 2.72 2.92 -21.71
CA LEU A 277 2.93 4.37 -21.82
C LEU A 277 3.66 4.77 -23.12
N LEU A 278 4.21 3.82 -23.88
CA LEU A 278 4.72 4.09 -25.23
C LEU A 278 3.64 4.31 -26.28
N ILE A 279 2.43 3.81 -26.03
CA ILE A 279 1.30 3.90 -26.97
C ILE A 279 0.96 5.37 -27.28
N PRO A 280 0.77 6.28 -26.30
CA PRO A 280 0.43 7.68 -26.58
C PRO A 280 1.59 8.50 -27.18
N ALA A 281 2.83 8.02 -27.19
CA ALA A 281 4.01 8.83 -27.53
C ALA A 281 4.03 9.39 -28.97
N GLY A 282 3.31 8.76 -29.90
CA GLY A 282 3.16 9.23 -31.28
C GLY A 282 1.78 9.82 -31.61
N GLU A 283 0.85 9.80 -30.65
CA GLU A 283 -0.55 10.13 -30.87
C GLU A 283 -0.82 11.60 -30.58
N HIS A 284 -1.76 12.18 -31.33
CA HIS A 284 -2.09 13.60 -31.23
C HIS A 284 -3.61 13.84 -31.28
N GLY A 285 -4.05 14.98 -30.75
CA GLY A 285 -5.45 15.42 -30.84
C GLY A 285 -6.43 14.45 -30.17
N THR A 286 -7.48 14.05 -30.89
CA THR A 286 -8.54 13.18 -30.37
C THR A 286 -8.07 11.76 -30.10
N THR A 287 -7.07 11.27 -30.83
CA THR A 287 -6.52 9.93 -30.62
C THR A 287 -5.73 9.85 -29.32
N LEU A 288 -4.90 10.86 -29.04
CA LEU A 288 -4.18 10.96 -27.77
C LEU A 288 -5.16 10.96 -26.59
N PHE A 289 -6.22 11.78 -26.66
CA PHE A 289 -7.27 11.81 -25.65
C PHE A 289 -7.91 10.44 -25.44
N ALA A 290 -8.27 9.71 -26.51
CA ALA A 290 -8.87 8.38 -26.39
C ALA A 290 -7.90 7.35 -25.78
N VAL A 291 -6.61 7.42 -26.13
CA VAL A 291 -5.56 6.54 -25.60
C VAL A 291 -5.35 6.79 -24.11
N ASP A 292 -5.25 8.05 -23.67
CA ASP A 292 -5.07 8.40 -22.26
C ASP A 292 -6.23 7.86 -21.42
N ARG A 293 -7.49 8.08 -21.86
CA ARG A 293 -8.68 7.54 -21.20
C ARG A 293 -8.69 6.02 -21.17
N GLY A 294 -8.27 5.40 -22.26
CA GLY A 294 -8.11 3.94 -22.34
C GLY A 294 -7.11 3.43 -21.30
N LEU A 295 -5.98 4.11 -21.14
CA LEU A 295 -4.95 3.73 -20.17
C LEU A 295 -5.39 3.90 -18.72
N GLU A 296 -6.20 4.91 -18.38
CA GLU A 296 -6.80 5.03 -17.04
C GLU A 296 -7.73 3.85 -16.73
N VAL A 297 -8.54 3.42 -17.70
CA VAL A 297 -9.38 2.21 -17.55
C VAL A 297 -8.52 0.96 -17.40
N VAL A 298 -7.44 0.83 -18.18
CA VAL A 298 -6.47 -0.27 -18.05
C VAL A 298 -5.86 -0.28 -16.65
N ALA A 299 -5.52 0.89 -16.08
CA ALA A 299 -4.99 0.97 -14.73
C ALA A 299 -5.99 0.46 -13.67
N LEU A 300 -7.29 0.78 -13.81
CA LEU A 300 -8.31 0.23 -12.92
C LEU A 300 -8.49 -1.29 -13.08
N VAL A 301 -8.41 -1.80 -14.32
CA VAL A 301 -8.42 -3.25 -14.57
C VAL A 301 -7.20 -3.92 -13.91
N LEU A 302 -6.03 -3.29 -13.94
CA LEU A 302 -4.85 -3.78 -13.24
C LEU A 302 -5.06 -3.79 -11.70
N PHE A 303 -5.70 -2.77 -11.13
CA PHE A 303 -6.07 -2.78 -9.71
C PHE A 303 -7.07 -3.91 -9.38
N MET A 304 -8.02 -4.19 -10.26
CA MET A 304 -8.93 -5.33 -10.14
C MET A 304 -8.17 -6.66 -10.10
N HIS A 305 -7.18 -6.84 -10.97
CA HIS A 305 -6.30 -8.02 -10.96
C HIS A 305 -5.45 -8.09 -9.69
N ALA A 306 -4.93 -6.96 -9.21
CA ALA A 306 -4.19 -6.90 -7.96
C ALA A 306 -5.06 -7.39 -6.80
N VAL A 307 -6.28 -6.86 -6.66
CA VAL A 307 -7.23 -7.28 -5.61
C VAL A 307 -7.57 -8.77 -5.72
N ALA A 308 -7.80 -9.28 -6.92
CA ALA A 308 -8.14 -10.68 -7.14
C ALA A 308 -6.98 -11.65 -6.81
N THR A 309 -5.73 -11.20 -6.96
CA THR A 309 -4.52 -12.04 -6.83
C THR A 309 -3.72 -11.82 -5.54
N ARG A 310 -4.09 -10.82 -4.72
CA ARG A 310 -3.40 -10.46 -3.45
C ARG A 310 -3.03 -11.64 -2.57
N PHE A 311 -3.94 -12.61 -2.44
CA PHE A 311 -3.76 -13.79 -1.58
C PHE A 311 -3.33 -15.04 -2.36
N VAL A 312 -3.29 -14.99 -3.68
CA VAL A 312 -2.78 -16.06 -4.57
C VAL A 312 -1.26 -16.00 -4.62
N ASN A 313 -0.73 -14.82 -4.92
CA ASN A 313 0.69 -14.58 -5.04
C ASN A 313 1.00 -13.07 -4.90
N TYR A 314 1.83 -12.73 -3.93
CA TYR A 314 2.12 -11.33 -3.63
C TYR A 314 2.94 -10.64 -4.74
N ALA A 315 3.74 -11.37 -5.51
CA ALA A 315 4.47 -10.81 -6.64
C ALA A 315 3.50 -10.41 -7.77
N LEU A 316 2.52 -11.25 -8.11
CA LEU A 316 1.47 -10.91 -9.09
C LEU A 316 0.68 -9.68 -8.66
N TYR A 317 0.31 -9.61 -7.38
CA TYR A 317 -0.30 -8.42 -6.79
C TYR A 317 0.58 -7.18 -6.95
N CYS A 318 1.88 -7.31 -6.63
CA CYS A 318 2.84 -6.22 -6.78
C CYS A 318 3.03 -5.78 -8.24
N THR A 319 3.03 -6.71 -9.20
CA THR A 319 3.06 -6.40 -10.64
C THR A 319 1.87 -5.57 -11.05
N ALA A 320 0.66 -6.05 -10.75
CA ALA A 320 -0.57 -5.39 -11.18
C ALA A 320 -0.75 -4.01 -10.51
N ILE A 321 -0.48 -3.90 -9.21
CA ILE A 321 -0.60 -2.61 -8.51
C ILE A 321 0.49 -1.62 -8.93
N ALA A 322 1.73 -2.06 -9.15
CA ALA A 322 2.80 -1.17 -9.61
C ALA A 322 2.48 -0.64 -11.01
N ALA A 323 2.08 -1.52 -11.94
CA ALA A 323 1.71 -1.11 -13.29
C ALA A 323 0.56 -0.10 -13.29
N GLY A 324 -0.52 -0.37 -12.55
CA GLY A 324 -1.67 0.54 -12.48
C GLY A 324 -1.33 1.88 -11.83
N VAL A 325 -0.51 1.90 -10.77
CA VAL A 325 -0.09 3.16 -10.13
C VAL A 325 0.79 3.98 -11.06
N LEU A 326 1.78 3.37 -11.72
CA LEU A 326 2.68 4.08 -12.63
C LEU A 326 1.91 4.72 -13.79
N ILE A 327 0.98 3.98 -14.41
CA ILE A 327 0.10 4.53 -15.45
C ILE A 327 -0.67 5.76 -14.94
N LEU A 328 -1.32 5.68 -13.77
CA LEU A 328 -2.09 6.82 -13.24
C LEU A 328 -1.21 8.00 -12.79
N VAL A 329 0.04 7.76 -12.41
CA VAL A 329 0.98 8.81 -12.02
C VAL A 329 1.56 9.51 -13.25
N ASP A 330 1.82 8.77 -14.33
CA ASP A 330 2.51 9.30 -15.51
C ASP A 330 1.59 9.85 -16.58
N LEU A 331 0.32 9.43 -16.63
CA LEU A 331 -0.62 9.95 -17.61
C LEU A 331 -0.81 11.48 -17.52
N PRO A 332 -1.00 12.09 -16.33
CA PRO A 332 -1.09 13.54 -16.23
C PRO A 332 0.20 14.26 -16.64
N GLN A 333 1.35 13.57 -16.60
CA GLN A 333 2.68 14.13 -16.84
C GLN A 333 3.62 13.05 -17.41
N PRO A 334 3.63 12.86 -18.75
CA PRO A 334 4.43 11.81 -19.38
C PRO A 334 5.90 11.90 -18.96
N SER A 335 6.42 10.82 -18.36
CA SER A 335 7.78 10.74 -17.88
C SER A 335 8.73 10.20 -18.96
N ASP A 336 9.98 10.66 -18.97
CA ASP A 336 11.02 10.12 -19.86
C ASP A 336 11.47 8.71 -19.44
N TYR A 337 12.09 7.95 -20.35
CA TYR A 337 12.59 6.59 -20.08
C TYR A 337 13.53 6.49 -18.87
N ASP A 338 14.30 7.55 -18.60
CA ASP A 338 15.18 7.61 -17.44
C ASP A 338 14.41 7.58 -16.11
N ALA A 339 13.17 8.06 -16.09
CA ALA A 339 12.30 8.05 -14.92
C ALA A 339 12.05 6.64 -14.41
N GLU A 340 11.73 5.69 -15.30
CA GLU A 340 11.51 4.29 -14.93
C GLU A 340 12.76 3.64 -14.33
N GLY A 341 13.94 3.96 -14.90
CA GLY A 341 15.22 3.55 -14.34
C GLY A 341 15.44 4.03 -12.90
N TYR A 342 15.17 5.31 -12.63
CA TYR A 342 15.26 5.88 -11.29
C TYR A 342 14.26 5.25 -10.31
N ARG A 343 13.01 5.03 -10.73
CA ARG A 343 11.97 4.40 -9.88
C ARG A 343 12.35 2.99 -9.47
N VAL A 344 12.90 2.21 -10.40
CA VAL A 344 13.45 0.88 -10.13
C VAL A 344 14.62 0.96 -9.15
N LEU A 345 15.58 1.85 -9.40
CA LEU A 345 16.75 2.05 -8.54
C LEU A 345 16.33 2.40 -7.10
N TRP A 346 15.46 3.39 -6.92
CA TRP A 346 15.00 3.82 -5.59
C TRP A 346 14.14 2.76 -4.91
N THR A 347 13.40 1.96 -5.68
CA THR A 347 12.70 0.80 -5.12
C THR A 347 13.68 -0.24 -4.58
N LEU A 348 14.76 -0.54 -5.32
CA LEU A 348 15.82 -1.45 -4.87
C LEU A 348 16.49 -0.93 -3.59
N CYS A 349 16.89 0.34 -3.58
CA CYS A 349 17.52 0.97 -2.42
C CYS A 349 16.60 0.95 -1.19
N GLY A 350 15.31 1.25 -1.35
CA GLY A 350 14.37 1.30 -0.22
C GLY A 350 14.08 -0.09 0.34
N VAL A 351 13.96 -1.10 -0.53
CA VAL A 351 13.88 -2.50 -0.08
C VAL A 351 15.15 -2.91 0.67
N ALA A 352 16.32 -2.53 0.17
CA ALA A 352 17.59 -2.80 0.84
C ALA A 352 17.64 -2.16 2.23
N ILE A 353 17.27 -0.88 2.37
CA ILE A 353 17.15 -0.20 3.67
C ILE A 353 16.24 -0.99 4.60
N GLY A 354 15.02 -1.31 4.16
CA GLY A 354 14.04 -2.02 4.99
C GLY A 354 14.53 -3.38 5.47
N VAL A 355 15.11 -4.19 4.59
CA VAL A 355 15.64 -5.53 4.94
C VAL A 355 16.86 -5.42 5.86
N LEU A 356 17.81 -4.52 5.56
CA LEU A 356 19.01 -4.31 6.37
C LEU A 356 18.64 -3.82 7.76
N THR A 357 17.71 -2.86 7.89
CA THR A 357 17.21 -2.40 9.17
C THR A 357 16.62 -3.55 9.99
N MET A 358 15.78 -4.40 9.37
CA MET A 358 15.20 -5.55 10.06
C MET A 358 16.25 -6.59 10.47
N ALA A 359 17.29 -6.79 9.65
CA ALA A 359 18.40 -7.69 9.98
C ALA A 359 19.19 -7.17 11.18
N LEU A 360 19.55 -5.89 11.18
CA LEU A 360 20.28 -5.22 12.26
C LEU A 360 19.46 -5.22 13.57
N ALA A 361 18.17 -4.93 13.49
CA ALA A 361 17.27 -4.94 14.65
C ALA A 361 17.10 -6.35 15.25
N GLY A 362 17.30 -7.41 14.45
CA GLY A 362 17.27 -8.80 14.92
C GLY A 362 18.56 -9.29 15.60
N LEU A 363 19.69 -8.59 15.45
CA LEU A 363 20.98 -9.01 16.00
C LEU A 363 20.99 -9.11 17.54
N PRO A 364 20.43 -8.16 18.31
CA PRO A 364 20.43 -8.25 19.77
C PRO A 364 19.65 -9.47 20.29
N ALA A 365 18.54 -9.83 19.64
CA ALA A 365 17.76 -11.01 20.01
C ALA A 365 18.54 -12.31 19.76
N ARG A 366 19.26 -12.38 18.63
CA ARG A 366 20.14 -13.52 18.31
C ARG A 366 21.32 -13.64 19.28
N ARG A 367 21.95 -12.53 19.66
CA ARG A 367 23.04 -12.51 20.65
C ARG A 367 22.59 -12.98 22.03
N ARG A 368 21.38 -12.62 22.47
CA ARG A 368 20.81 -13.10 23.74
C ARG A 368 20.47 -14.59 23.72
N ALA A 369 20.00 -15.12 22.59
CA ALA A 369 19.72 -16.55 22.44
C ALA A 369 21.00 -17.40 22.35
N ALA A 370 22.10 -16.82 21.85
CA ALA A 370 23.39 -17.49 21.70
C ALA A 370 24.28 -17.45 22.96
N ALA A 371 23.90 -16.68 23.99
CA ALA A 371 24.60 -16.70 25.28
C ALA A 371 24.08 -17.91 26.08
N PRO A 372 24.89 -18.97 26.29
CA PRO A 372 24.49 -20.07 27.17
C PRO A 372 24.30 -19.50 28.58
N GLY A 373 23.28 -19.97 29.28
CA GLY A 373 23.01 -19.55 30.65
C GLY A 373 24.27 -19.68 31.51
N ARG A 374 24.80 -18.55 31.98
CA ARG A 374 25.59 -18.53 33.21
C ARG A 374 24.61 -18.80 34.36
N GLN A 375 24.37 -20.07 34.64
CA GLN A 375 24.01 -20.52 35.97
C GLN A 375 25.31 -20.66 36.76
N GLY A 376 25.36 -20.05 37.96
CA GLY A 376 26.47 -20.12 38.90
C GLY A 376 27.26 -18.82 38.96
#